data_AF-A0A974Z637-F1
#
_entry.id   AF-A0A974Z637-F1
#
_cell.length_a   1.000
_cell.length_b   1.000
_cell.length_c   1.000
_cell.angle_alpha   90.00
_cell.angle_beta   90.00
_cell.angle_gamma   90.00
#
_symmetry.space_group_name_H-M   'P 1'
#
loop_
_entity.id
_entity.type
_entity.pdbx_description
1 polymer ?
#
loop_
_entity_poly.entity_id
_entity_poly.type
_entity_poly.pdbx_seq_one_letter_code
_entity_poly.pdbx_strand_id
1 'polypeptide(L)'
;MRSRLHRRGSGGHVALGWWADRALILPATANLLGTVAHGLAPTLLTTTVLGADCPVTFAPAMNPVMWQRPAVQRNVALLREDGHDVVDPIPGTAYEVASRAIVPSIVVPPAEVLLERLGAVAEVPA
;
A
#
# COMPACT_ATOMS: atom_id res chain seq x y z
N MET A 1 -8.46 -5.73 23.65
CA MET A 1 -7.72 -7.02 23.66
C MET A 1 -8.37 -8.00 22.68
N ARG A 2 -7.92 -8.05 21.42
CA ARG A 2 -8.23 -9.19 20.55
C ARG A 2 -7.12 -10.21 20.77
N SER A 3 -7.44 -11.34 21.40
CA SER A 3 -6.44 -12.36 21.73
C SER A 3 -5.81 -12.89 20.45
N ARG A 4 -4.51 -12.65 20.24
CA ARG A 4 -3.69 -13.30 19.22
C ARG A 4 -3.40 -14.75 19.63
N LEU A 5 -4.45 -15.52 19.86
CA LEU A 5 -4.34 -16.96 19.99
C LEU A 5 -3.83 -17.46 18.64
N HIS A 6 -2.57 -17.91 18.65
CA HIS A 6 -1.87 -18.61 17.58
C HIS A 6 -2.85 -19.50 16.79
N ARG A 7 -3.33 -19.00 15.64
CA ARG A 7 -4.10 -19.78 14.67
C ARG A 7 -3.13 -20.69 13.93
N ARG A 8 -2.69 -21.76 14.60
CA ARG A 8 -1.82 -22.79 14.03
C ARG A 8 -2.57 -23.48 12.88
N GLY A 9 -2.03 -23.39 11.67
CA GLY A 9 -2.49 -24.17 10.52
C GLY A 9 -2.38 -23.50 9.15
N SER A 10 -2.24 -22.18 9.08
CA SER A 10 -2.20 -21.49 7.79
C SER A 10 -0.77 -21.20 7.35
N GLY A 11 -0.26 -21.92 6.34
CA GLY A 11 0.98 -21.55 5.65
C GLY A 11 0.75 -20.46 4.60
N GLY A 12 1.82 -19.85 4.09
CA GLY A 12 1.75 -18.93 2.96
C GLY A 12 1.15 -17.56 3.28
N HIS A 13 0.32 -17.02 2.38
CA HIS A 13 -0.20 -15.64 2.42
C HIS A 13 -0.97 -15.30 3.70
N VAL A 14 -1.71 -16.26 4.26
CA VAL A 14 -2.49 -16.04 5.49
C VAL A 14 -1.57 -15.86 6.70
N ALA A 15 -0.52 -16.69 6.83
CA ALA A 15 0.46 -16.52 7.91
C ALA A 15 1.17 -15.16 7.82
N LEU A 16 1.52 -14.72 6.62
CA LEU A 16 2.17 -13.42 6.42
C LEU A 16 1.23 -12.27 6.81
N GLY A 17 -0.04 -12.34 6.40
CA GLY A 17 -1.04 -11.32 6.72
C GLY A 17 -1.28 -11.17 8.22
N TRP A 18 -1.34 -12.29 8.95
CA TRP A 18 -1.58 -12.31 10.40
C TRP A 18 -0.33 -12.06 11.25
N TRP A 19 0.85 -12.31 10.70
CA TRP A 19 2.12 -12.06 11.38
C TRP A 19 2.38 -10.56 11.54
N ALA A 20 2.04 -9.78 10.52
CA ALA A 20 2.32 -8.35 10.50
C ALA A 20 1.38 -7.57 11.43
N ASP A 21 1.95 -6.64 12.21
CA ASP A 21 1.18 -5.64 12.95
C ASP A 21 0.66 -4.51 12.06
N ARG A 22 1.39 -4.28 10.96
CA ARG A 22 1.14 -3.28 9.91
C ARG A 22 1.76 -3.77 8.60
N ALA A 23 1.14 -3.45 7.47
CA ALA A 23 1.70 -3.72 6.15
C ALA A 23 1.92 -2.41 5.39
N LEU A 24 3.11 -2.22 4.81
CA LEU A 24 3.42 -1.10 3.93
C LEU A 24 3.72 -1.62 2.52
N ILE A 25 2.96 -1.15 1.54
CA ILE A 25 3.24 -1.40 0.12
C ILE A 25 4.04 -0.24 -0.44
N LEU A 26 5.33 -0.49 -0.71
CA LEU A 26 6.27 0.52 -1.17
C LEU A 26 7.24 -0.03 -2.24
N PRO A 27 7.23 0.51 -3.47
CA PRO A 27 6.23 1.43 -4.04
C PRO A 27 4.90 0.72 -4.36
N ALA A 28 3.79 1.44 -4.20
CA ALA A 28 2.48 1.01 -4.69
C ALA A 28 2.25 1.53 -6.12
N THR A 29 2.18 0.61 -7.09
CA THR A 29 1.94 0.95 -8.50
C THR A 29 0.45 1.10 -8.79
N ALA A 30 0.09 1.80 -9.88
CA ALA A 30 -1.31 1.91 -10.32
C ALA A 30 -1.98 0.54 -10.51
N ASN A 31 -1.23 -0.44 -11.03
CA ASN A 31 -1.72 -1.81 -11.22
C ASN A 31 -2.08 -2.47 -9.88
N LEU A 32 -1.20 -2.34 -8.88
CA LEU A 32 -1.43 -2.92 -7.56
C LEU A 32 -2.64 -2.26 -6.88
N LEU A 33 -2.74 -0.93 -6.94
CA LEU A 33 -3.89 -0.20 -6.39
C LEU A 33 -5.21 -0.69 -7.00
N GLY A 34 -5.29 -0.83 -8.33
CA GLY A 34 -6.50 -1.33 -8.98
C GLY A 34 -6.78 -2.80 -8.69
N THR A 35 -5.73 -3.63 -8.61
CA THR A 35 -5.88 -5.05 -8.30
C THR A 35 -6.49 -5.23 -6.91
N VAL A 36 -5.96 -4.53 -5.89
CA VAL A 36 -6.45 -4.63 -4.51
C VAL A 36 -7.81 -3.98 -4.34
N ALA A 37 -8.05 -2.80 -4.93
CA ALA A 37 -9.33 -2.10 -4.85
C ALA A 37 -10.51 -2.95 -5.38
N HIS A 38 -10.24 -3.89 -6.29
CA HIS A 38 -11.24 -4.80 -6.84
C HIS A 38 -11.20 -6.21 -6.26
N GLY A 39 -10.50 -6.41 -5.14
CA GLY A 39 -10.42 -7.71 -4.44
C GLY A 39 -9.72 -8.80 -5.24
N LEU A 40 -8.89 -8.45 -6.21
CA LEU A 40 -8.16 -9.41 -7.03
C LEU A 40 -6.85 -9.84 -6.33
N ALA A 41 -6.54 -11.14 -6.37
CA ALA A 41 -5.40 -11.71 -5.66
C ALA A 41 -4.53 -12.65 -6.52
N PRO A 42 -4.00 -12.22 -7.68
CA PRO A 42 -3.24 -13.09 -8.58
C PRO A 42 -1.82 -13.44 -8.12
N THR A 43 -1.31 -12.79 -7.05
CA THR A 43 0.07 -12.94 -6.59
C THR A 43 0.12 -13.15 -5.10
N LEU A 44 1.21 -13.74 -4.59
CA LEU A 44 1.42 -13.88 -3.15
C LEU A 44 1.22 -12.55 -2.39
N LEU A 45 1.72 -11.43 -2.94
CA LEU A 45 1.58 -10.10 -2.36
C LEU A 45 0.10 -9.69 -2.24
N THR A 46 -0.65 -9.76 -3.34
CA THR A 46 -2.05 -9.34 -3.36
C THR A 46 -2.97 -10.29 -2.58
N THR A 47 -2.68 -11.59 -2.55
CA THR A 47 -3.38 -12.54 -1.66
C THR A 47 -3.06 -12.28 -0.20
N THR A 48 -1.83 -11.88 0.13
CA THR A 48 -1.44 -11.51 1.50
C THR A 48 -2.15 -10.25 1.96
N VAL A 49 -2.18 -9.20 1.11
CA VAL A 49 -2.90 -7.94 1.39
C VAL A 49 -4.39 -8.19 1.58
N LEU A 50 -5.02 -8.98 0.71
CA LEU A 50 -6.45 -9.29 0.82
C LEU A 50 -6.80 -10.09 2.08
N GLY A 51 -5.85 -10.92 2.58
CA GLY A 51 -6.00 -11.69 3.80
C GLY A 51 -5.45 -11.03 5.06
N ALA A 52 -4.90 -9.82 4.96
CA ALA A 52 -4.32 -9.11 6.09
C ALA A 52 -5.41 -8.63 7.06
N ASP A 53 -5.21 -8.85 8.35
CA ASP A 53 -6.07 -8.33 9.41
C ASP A 53 -5.46 -7.08 10.09
N CYS A 54 -4.25 -6.71 9.69
CA CYS A 54 -3.59 -5.48 10.07
C CYS A 54 -3.89 -4.31 9.12
N PRO A 55 -3.74 -3.05 9.58
CA PRO A 55 -3.78 -1.90 8.71
C PRO A 55 -2.74 -2.00 7.58
N VAL A 56 -3.19 -1.72 6.36
CA VAL A 56 -2.36 -1.71 5.16
C VAL A 56 -2.24 -0.26 4.66
N THR A 57 -1.01 0.21 4.54
CA THR A 57 -0.66 1.51 3.98
C THR A 57 -0.08 1.32 2.58
N PHE A 58 -0.59 2.07 1.61
CA PHE A 58 -0.06 2.12 0.24
C PHE A 58 0.70 3.44 0.04
N ALA A 59 1.93 3.35 -0.47
CA ALA A 59 2.76 4.50 -0.81
C ALA A 59 2.89 4.61 -2.34
N PRO A 60 2.04 5.40 -3.02
CA PRO A 60 2.01 5.45 -4.48
C PRO A 60 3.32 6.00 -5.06
N ALA A 61 3.85 5.35 -6.10
CA ALA A 61 4.94 5.90 -6.91
C ALA A 61 4.73 5.52 -8.38
N MET A 62 4.57 6.53 -9.24
CA MET A 62 4.26 6.36 -10.67
C MET A 62 4.42 7.69 -11.42
N ASN A 63 4.35 7.63 -12.75
CA ASN A 63 4.28 8.82 -13.57
C ASN A 63 3.03 9.68 -13.20
N PRO A 64 3.13 11.02 -13.10
CA PRO A 64 2.01 11.88 -12.73
C PRO A 64 0.79 11.76 -13.66
N VAL A 65 1.02 11.48 -14.94
CA VAL A 65 -0.05 11.25 -15.94
C VAL A 65 -0.85 9.99 -15.60
N MET A 66 -0.20 8.95 -15.05
CA MET A 66 -0.91 7.75 -14.60
C MET A 66 -1.77 8.05 -13.38
N TRP A 67 -1.22 8.79 -12.41
CA TRP A 67 -1.94 9.14 -11.18
C TRP A 67 -3.22 9.93 -11.46
N GLN A 68 -3.16 10.90 -12.37
CA GLN A 68 -4.32 11.72 -12.74
C GLN A 68 -5.41 10.96 -13.49
N ARG A 69 -5.20 9.69 -13.87
CA ARG A 69 -6.23 8.92 -14.58
C ARG A 69 -7.43 8.68 -13.68
N PRO A 70 -8.67 8.90 -14.19
CA PRO A 70 -9.88 8.69 -13.40
C PRO A 70 -9.99 7.29 -12.79
N ALA A 71 -9.48 6.25 -13.48
CA ALA A 71 -9.46 4.90 -12.95
C ALA A 71 -8.58 4.77 -11.70
N VAL A 72 -7.38 5.37 -11.70
CA VAL A 72 -6.48 5.35 -10.54
C VAL A 72 -7.10 6.12 -9.37
N GLN A 73 -7.66 7.31 -9.64
CA GLN A 73 -8.33 8.11 -8.61
C GLN A 73 -9.52 7.39 -7.98
N ARG A 74 -10.37 6.72 -8.78
CA ARG A 74 -11.47 5.89 -8.25
C ARG A 74 -10.97 4.73 -7.40
N ASN A 75 -9.90 4.06 -7.81
CA ASN A 75 -9.34 2.94 -7.05
C ASN A 75 -8.75 3.41 -5.72
N VAL A 76 -8.08 4.58 -5.70
CA VAL A 76 -7.58 5.20 -4.48
C VAL A 76 -8.72 5.56 -3.53
N ALA A 77 -9.81 6.14 -4.06
CA ALA A 77 -10.99 6.45 -3.26
C ALA A 77 -11.61 5.17 -2.65
N LEU A 78 -11.79 4.13 -3.46
CA LEU A 78 -12.32 2.85 -3.01
C LEU A 78 -11.46 2.21 -1.91
N LEU A 79 -10.13 2.18 -2.09
CA LEU A 79 -9.21 1.67 -1.06
C LEU A 79 -9.35 2.42 0.27
N ARG A 80 -9.49 3.76 0.22
CA ARG A 80 -9.70 4.58 1.41
C ARG A 80 -11.07 4.32 2.05
N GLU A 81 -12.12 4.15 1.25
CA GLU A 81 -13.46 3.76 1.71
C GLU A 81 -13.45 2.38 2.38
N ASP A 82 -12.66 1.44 1.87
CA ASP A 82 -12.45 0.10 2.43
C ASP A 82 -11.56 0.10 3.69
N GLY A 83 -11.08 1.28 4.13
CA GLY A 83 -10.32 1.46 5.36
C GLY A 83 -8.79 1.29 5.22
N HIS A 84 -8.28 1.19 3.99
CA HIS A 84 -6.84 1.25 3.75
C HIS A 84 -6.31 2.68 3.85
N ASP A 85 -5.07 2.82 4.31
CA ASP A 85 -4.36 4.09 4.25
C ASP A 85 -3.66 4.20 2.89
N VAL A 86 -3.93 5.26 2.14
CA VAL A 86 -3.24 5.52 0.87
C VAL A 86 -2.59 6.88 1.00
N VAL A 87 -1.25 6.89 1.07
CA VAL A 87 -0.46 8.11 1.23
C VAL A 87 -0.72 9.02 0.04
N ASP A 88 -0.96 10.30 0.32
CA ASP A 88 -1.09 11.30 -0.74
C ASP A 88 0.18 11.38 -1.58
N PRO A 89 0.06 11.59 -2.90
CA PRO A 89 1.20 11.60 -3.80
C PRO A 89 2.16 12.72 -3.40
N ILE A 90 3.45 12.39 -3.29
CA ILE A 90 4.49 13.38 -3.03
C ILE A 90 5.12 13.76 -4.37
N PRO A 91 4.93 15.01 -4.84
CA PRO A 91 5.62 15.50 -6.02
C PRO A 91 7.13 15.55 -5.74
N GLY A 92 7.91 15.09 -6.70
CA GLY A 92 9.36 15.16 -6.65
C GLY A 92 9.94 15.04 -8.06
N THR A 93 11.20 14.66 -8.13
CA THR A 93 11.87 14.40 -9.40
C THR A 93 12.46 13.00 -9.41
N ALA A 94 12.37 12.32 -10.54
CA ALA A 94 12.99 11.01 -10.75
C ALA A 94 13.75 10.99 -12.08
N TYR A 95 14.80 10.17 -12.15
CA TYR A 95 15.47 9.90 -13.42
C TYR A 95 14.59 8.99 -14.27
N GLU A 96 14.11 9.49 -15.40
CA GLU A 96 13.29 8.72 -16.34
C GLU A 96 14.19 8.12 -17.43
N VAL A 97 14.24 6.78 -17.46
CA VAL A 97 15.10 6.03 -18.39
C VAL A 97 14.78 6.32 -19.86
N ALA A 98 13.50 6.52 -20.19
CA ALA A 98 13.04 6.75 -21.56
C ALA A 98 13.55 8.08 -22.14
N SER A 99 13.47 9.16 -21.35
CA SER A 99 13.97 10.48 -21.75
C SER A 99 15.44 10.71 -21.40
N ARG A 100 16.03 9.86 -20.55
CA ARG A 100 17.39 9.99 -20.00
C ARG A 100 17.60 11.32 -19.27
N ALA A 101 16.55 11.79 -18.60
CA ALA A 101 16.52 13.07 -17.92
C ALA A 101 15.89 12.94 -16.54
N ILE A 102 16.18 13.90 -15.67
CA ILE A 102 15.44 14.08 -14.42
C ILE A 102 14.14 14.80 -14.76
N VAL A 103 13.00 14.18 -14.45
CA VAL A 103 11.66 14.70 -14.76
C VAL A 103 10.80 14.79 -13.50
N PRO A 104 9.78 15.65 -13.47
CA PRO A 104 8.78 15.65 -12.41
C PRO A 104 8.08 14.28 -12.32
N SER A 105 7.93 13.76 -11.11
CA SER A 105 7.28 12.47 -10.86
C SER A 105 6.55 12.45 -9.51
N ILE A 106 5.72 11.43 -9.31
CA ILE A 106 5.26 11.07 -7.96
C ILE A 106 6.25 10.05 -7.42
N VAL A 107 6.99 10.47 -6.40
CA VAL A 107 8.08 9.69 -5.82
C VAL A 107 7.61 8.95 -4.59
N VAL A 108 8.40 7.94 -4.21
CA VAL A 108 8.29 7.31 -2.91
C VAL A 108 8.36 8.39 -1.82
N PRO A 109 7.40 8.42 -0.88
CA PRO A 109 7.46 9.34 0.24
C PRO A 109 8.76 9.16 1.05
N PRO A 110 9.33 10.23 1.60
CA PRO A 110 10.45 10.14 2.53
C PRO A 110 10.13 9.20 3.70
N ALA A 111 11.16 8.55 4.25
CA ALA A 111 10.99 7.55 5.29
C ALA A 111 10.26 8.11 6.51
N GLU A 112 10.49 9.39 6.84
CA GLU A 112 9.89 10.09 7.96
C GLU A 112 8.36 10.15 7.82
N VAL A 113 7.86 10.48 6.62
CA VAL A 113 6.43 10.51 6.32
C VAL A 113 5.83 9.11 6.47
N LEU A 114 6.54 8.08 6.02
CA LEU A 114 6.08 6.69 6.12
C LEU A 114 6.06 6.22 7.58
N LEU A 115 7.07 6.58 8.37
CA LEU A 115 7.16 6.25 9.79
C LEU A 115 6.04 6.93 10.59
N GLU A 116 5.73 8.21 10.29
CA GLU A 116 4.59 8.90 10.91
C GLU A 116 3.28 8.18 10.60
N ARG A 117 3.05 7.77 9.34
CA ARG A 117 1.84 7.03 8.95
C ARG A 117 1.73 5.67 9.63
N LEU A 118 2.86 4.96 9.75
CA LEU A 118 2.92 3.67 10.44
C LEU A 118 2.75 3.81 11.96
N GLY A 119 3.20 4.91 12.56
CA GLY A 119 3.12 5.18 13.99
C GLY A 119 1.81 5.85 14.46
N ALA A 120 1.13 6.62 13.60
CA ALA A 120 -0.04 7.42 13.96
C ALA A 120 -1.35 6.62 14.08
N VAL A 121 -1.41 5.39 13.56
CA VAL A 121 -2.56 4.50 13.78
C VAL A 121 -2.31 3.74 15.08
N ALA A 122 -2.96 4.19 16.16
CA ALA A 122 -3.00 3.69 17.56
C ALA A 122 -2.05 2.54 17.94
N GLU A 123 -1.29 2.77 19.02
CA GLU A 123 -0.55 1.74 19.76
C GLU A 123 -1.35 0.43 19.78
N VAL A 124 -0.72 -0.65 19.31
CA VAL A 124 -1.24 -1.99 19.54
C VAL A 124 -1.27 -2.15 21.06
N PRO A 125 -2.45 -2.24 21.70
CA PRO A 125 -2.48 -2.47 23.14
C PRO A 125 -1.83 -3.83 23.39
N ALA A 126 -0.93 -3.87 24.39
CA ALA A 126 -0.22 -5.07 24.84
C ALA A 126 -1.14 -6.30 25.02
#